data_AF-A0A023DBK2-F1
#
_entry.id   AF-A0A023DBK2-F1
#
_cell.length_a   1.000
_cell.length_b   1.000
_cell.length_c   1.000
_cell.angle_alpha   90.00
_cell.angle_beta   90.00
_cell.angle_gamma   90.00
#
_symmetry.space_group_name_H-M   'P 1'
#
loop_
_entity.id
_entity.type
_entity.pdbx_description
1 polymer ?
#
loop_
_entity_poly.entity_id
_entity_poly.type
_entity_poly.pdbx_seq_one_letter_code
_entity_poly.pdbx_strand_id
1 'polypeptide(L)'
;MEVLDERVKARRAVFNRYVQALGDIEGVQFMPEWEGTMSNSWLTTLTIYQQMLGVTPMDIINALAEENIEACPVWKPLHLQLVFNGVTYYPHQESWSVFDELFAIWL
;
A
#
# COMPACT_ATOMS: atom_id res chain seq x y z
N MET A 1 18.66 5.69 21.11
CA MET A 1 17.41 5.79 20.32
C MET A 1 17.13 7.28 20.03
N GLU A 2 18.13 8.03 19.59
CA GLU A 2 18.12 9.51 19.68
C GLU A 2 17.60 10.22 18.42
N VAL A 3 17.47 9.50 17.30
CA VAL A 3 17.11 10.08 15.98
C VAL A 3 15.77 9.56 15.44
N LEU A 4 14.98 8.86 16.27
CA LEU A 4 13.74 8.23 15.80
C LEU A 4 12.73 9.28 15.34
N ASP A 5 12.49 10.31 16.16
CA ASP A 5 11.51 11.35 15.85
C ASP A 5 11.88 12.13 14.58
N GLU A 6 13.16 12.38 14.37
CA GLU A 6 13.67 13.03 13.15
C GLU A 6 13.43 12.16 11.92
N ARG A 7 13.65 10.84 12.02
CA ARG A 7 13.38 9.90 10.93
C ARG A 7 11.90 9.79 10.63
N VAL A 8 11.04 9.75 11.66
CA VAL A 8 9.59 9.76 11.48
C VAL A 8 9.15 11.05 10.79
N LYS A 9 9.63 12.21 11.23
CA LYS A 9 9.36 13.50 10.58
C LYS A 9 9.78 13.51 9.11
N ALA A 10 10.99 13.01 8.81
CA ALA A 10 11.49 12.92 7.44
C ALA A 10 10.63 11.99 6.56
N ARG A 11 10.24 10.82 7.07
CA ARG A 11 9.37 9.88 6.34
C ARG A 11 7.98 10.45 6.08
N ARG A 12 7.38 11.14 7.06
CA ARG A 12 6.10 11.84 6.87
C ARG A 12 6.21 12.98 5.87
N ALA A 13 7.32 13.71 5.83
CA ALA A 13 7.54 14.74 4.81
C ALA A 13 7.61 14.14 3.39
N VAL A 14 8.23 12.96 3.23
CA VAL A 14 8.22 12.22 1.95
C VAL A 14 6.80 11.79 1.57
N PHE A 15 6.05 11.20 2.50
CA PHE A 15 4.64 10.83 2.27
C PHE A 15 3.81 12.03 1.82
N ASN A 16 3.90 13.16 2.53
CA ASN A 16 3.16 14.38 2.19
C ASN A 16 3.53 14.92 0.81
N ARG A 17 4.79 14.80 0.38
CA ARG A 17 5.21 15.18 -0.97
C ARG A 17 4.52 14.33 -2.04
N TYR A 18 4.41 13.02 -1.82
CA TYR A 18 3.65 12.14 -2.72
C TYR A 18 2.18 12.51 -2.76
N VAL A 19 1.55 12.74 -1.59
CA VAL A 19 0.14 13.16 -1.51
C VAL A 19 -0.09 14.47 -2.25
N GLN A 20 0.79 15.47 -2.09
CA GLN A 20 0.66 16.75 -2.79
C GLN A 20 0.84 16.62 -4.30
N ALA A 21 1.70 15.72 -4.77
CA ALA A 21 1.99 15.57 -6.20
C ALA A 21 0.97 14.69 -6.92
N LEU A 22 0.42 13.67 -6.24
CA LEU A 22 -0.36 12.60 -6.87
C LEU A 22 -1.78 12.46 -6.29
N GLY A 23 -2.11 13.17 -5.20
CA GLY A 23 -3.37 12.99 -4.48
C GLY A 23 -4.62 13.47 -5.23
N ASP A 24 -4.45 14.35 -6.22
CA ASP A 24 -5.54 14.83 -7.08
C ASP A 24 -5.79 13.92 -8.28
N ILE A 25 -5.00 12.86 -8.46
CA ILE A 25 -5.18 11.90 -9.56
C ILE A 25 -6.38 11.02 -9.23
N GLU A 26 -7.42 11.11 -10.07
CA GLU A 26 -8.60 10.25 -9.95
C GLU A 26 -8.21 8.77 -10.05
N GLY A 27 -8.66 7.97 -9.08
CA GLY A 27 -8.30 6.57 -8.99
C GLY A 27 -7.04 6.28 -8.15
N VAL A 28 -6.34 7.29 -7.63
CA VAL A 28 -5.27 7.10 -6.63
C VAL A 28 -5.80 7.34 -5.23
N GLN A 29 -5.49 6.44 -4.30
CA GLN A 29 -5.82 6.64 -2.88
C GLN A 29 -4.64 6.29 -1.99
N PHE A 30 -4.18 7.25 -1.19
CA PHE A 30 -3.14 7.02 -0.19
C PHE A 30 -3.69 6.37 1.07
N MET A 31 -2.84 5.65 1.80
CA MET A 31 -3.20 5.04 3.08
C MET A 31 -3.74 6.12 4.05
N PRO A 32 -4.98 5.97 4.56
CA PRO A 32 -5.56 6.94 5.48
C PRO A 32 -4.91 6.86 6.87
N GLU A 33 -5.03 7.95 7.62
CA GLU A 33 -4.63 8.03 9.03
C GLU A 33 -5.89 8.06 9.91
N TRP A 34 -5.95 7.20 10.93
CA TRP A 34 -7.10 7.15 11.84
C TRP A 34 -7.05 8.29 12.87
N GLU A 35 -8.20 8.81 13.27
CA GLU A 35 -8.29 9.90 14.23
C GLU A 35 -7.61 9.56 15.56
N GLY A 36 -6.80 10.48 16.09
CA GLY A 36 -6.04 10.26 17.32
C GLY A 36 -4.81 9.36 17.18
N THR A 37 -4.47 8.95 15.97
CA THR A 37 -3.25 8.17 15.68
C THR A 37 -2.26 8.96 14.83
N MET A 38 -1.00 8.51 14.81
CA MET A 38 0.01 9.05 13.92
C MET A 38 0.82 7.91 13.29
N SER A 39 0.70 7.74 11.98
CA SER A 39 1.51 6.83 11.20
C SER A 39 2.96 7.32 11.17
N ASN A 40 3.91 6.40 11.28
CA ASN A 40 5.32 6.74 11.07
C ASN A 40 5.69 6.86 9.57
N SER A 41 4.77 6.49 8.67
CA SER A 41 4.96 6.44 7.22
C SER A 41 6.26 5.74 6.82
N TRP A 42 6.61 4.63 7.49
CA TRP A 42 7.87 3.91 7.25
C TRP A 42 8.09 3.57 5.78
N LEU A 43 7.00 3.26 5.07
CA LEU A 43 6.89 3.23 3.61
C LEU A 43 5.68 4.07 3.19
N THR A 44 5.80 4.76 2.05
CA THR A 44 4.64 5.39 1.39
C THR A 44 3.96 4.34 0.55
N THR A 45 2.65 4.18 0.73
CA THR A 45 1.84 3.21 0.00
C THR A 45 0.55 3.88 -0.46
N LEU A 46 0.04 3.40 -1.59
CA LEU A 46 -1.22 3.85 -2.18
C LEU A 46 -1.89 2.66 -2.87
N THR A 47 -3.20 2.72 -2.98
CA THR A 47 -4.00 1.85 -3.84
C THR A 47 -4.33 2.60 -5.13
N ILE A 48 -4.49 1.85 -6.21
CA ILE A 48 -4.98 2.37 -7.47
C ILE A 48 -6.28 1.67 -7.87
N TYR A 49 -7.20 2.42 -8.46
CA TYR A 49 -8.42 1.91 -9.06
C TYR A 49 -8.19 1.74 -10.56
N GLN A 50 -7.86 0.52 -10.96
CA GLN A 50 -7.54 0.18 -12.35
C GLN A 50 -8.65 0.58 -13.33
N GLN A 51 -9.92 0.51 -12.91
CA GLN A 51 -11.06 0.90 -13.76
C GLN A 51 -11.05 2.39 -14.12
N MET A 52 -10.44 3.23 -13.28
CA MET A 52 -10.35 4.68 -13.49
C MET A 52 -9.05 5.05 -14.21
N LEU A 53 -7.94 4.41 -13.84
CA LEU A 53 -6.61 4.74 -14.34
C LEU A 53 -6.21 3.99 -15.63
N GLY A 54 -6.88 2.87 -15.93
CA GLY A 54 -6.57 2.04 -17.10
C GLY A 54 -5.25 1.25 -17.01
N VAL A 55 -4.58 1.25 -15.85
CA VAL A 55 -3.31 0.57 -15.61
C VAL A 55 -3.35 -0.28 -14.33
N THR A 56 -2.55 -1.34 -14.30
CA THR A 56 -2.36 -2.21 -13.13
C THR A 56 -1.23 -1.71 -12.23
N PRO A 57 -1.14 -2.17 -10.97
CA PRO A 57 0.00 -1.85 -10.11
C PRO A 57 1.33 -2.31 -10.72
N MET A 58 1.33 -3.42 -11.45
CA MET A 58 2.54 -3.93 -12.10
C MET A 58 3.00 -3.06 -13.27
N ASP A 59 2.08 -2.46 -14.02
CA ASP A 59 2.44 -1.52 -15.09
C ASP A 59 3.20 -0.32 -14.51
N ILE A 60 2.74 0.21 -13.39
CA ILE A 60 3.41 1.32 -12.69
C ILE A 60 4.77 0.88 -12.15
N ILE A 61 4.85 -0.28 -11.50
CA ILE A 61 6.12 -0.80 -10.96
C ILE A 61 7.14 -1.03 -12.07
N ASN A 62 6.73 -1.58 -13.20
CA ASN A 62 7.61 -1.82 -14.35
C ASN A 62 8.08 -0.49 -14.96
N ALA A 63 7.18 0.49 -15.14
CA ALA A 63 7.54 1.81 -15.64
C ALA A 63 8.53 2.55 -14.70
N LEU A 64 8.36 2.42 -13.38
CA LEU A 64 9.32 2.95 -12.41
C LEU A 64 10.67 2.24 -12.51
N ALA A 65 10.67 0.92 -12.69
CA ALA A 65 11.90 0.14 -12.82
C ALA A 65 12.71 0.51 -14.07
N GLU A 66 12.05 0.83 -15.19
CA GLU A 66 12.72 1.35 -16.41
C GLU A 66 13.51 2.64 -16.13
N GLU A 67 13.05 3.45 -15.18
CA GLU A 67 13.70 4.67 -14.69
C GLU A 67 14.65 4.44 -13.50
N ASN A 68 14.99 3.18 -13.18
CA ASN A 68 15.79 2.77 -12.03
C ASN A 68 15.19 3.16 -10.66
N ILE A 69 13.86 3.26 -10.58
CA ILE A 69 13.12 3.53 -9.34
C ILE A 69 12.53 2.23 -8.82
N GLU A 70 12.97 1.80 -7.65
CA GLU A 70 12.44 0.60 -7.01
C GLU A 70 11.06 0.85 -6.40
N ALA A 71 10.11 0.00 -6.76
CA ALA A 71 8.79 -0.11 -6.15
C ALA A 71 8.42 -1.59 -6.05
N CYS A 72 7.51 -1.92 -5.13
CA CYS A 72 7.06 -3.30 -4.96
C CYS A 72 5.57 -3.35 -4.59
N PRO A 73 4.89 -4.48 -4.86
CA PRO A 73 3.57 -4.73 -4.31
C PRO A 73 3.63 -4.78 -2.78
N VAL A 74 2.51 -4.46 -2.13
CA VAL A 74 2.37 -4.69 -0.69
C VAL A 74 2.45 -6.19 -0.38
N TRP A 75 2.81 -6.52 0.86
CA TRP A 75 2.99 -7.89 1.34
C TRP A 75 1.83 -8.82 0.97
N LYS A 76 2.16 -9.97 0.36
CA LYS A 76 1.18 -11.03 0.09
C LYS A 76 0.55 -11.51 1.41
N PRO A 77 -0.79 -11.54 1.51
CA PRO A 77 -1.48 -11.98 2.72
C PRO A 77 -1.05 -13.37 3.17
N LEU A 78 -0.89 -13.57 4.47
CA LEU A 78 -0.38 -14.82 5.03
C LEU A 78 -1.27 -16.02 4.68
N HIS A 79 -2.59 -15.86 4.72
CA HIS A 79 -3.54 -16.94 4.42
C HIS A 79 -3.51 -17.41 2.95
N LEU A 80 -2.90 -16.65 2.04
CA LEU A 80 -2.68 -17.03 0.65
C LEU A 80 -1.32 -17.69 0.40
N GLN A 81 -0.49 -17.86 1.43
CA GLN A 81 0.80 -18.54 1.31
C GLN A 81 0.68 -20.03 1.62
N LEU A 82 1.37 -20.85 0.83
CA LEU A 82 1.29 -22.32 0.91
C LEU A 82 1.62 -22.86 2.30
N VAL A 83 2.54 -22.21 3.03
CA VAL A 83 2.94 -22.60 4.39
C VAL A 83 1.80 -22.48 5.42
N PHE A 84 0.76 -21.70 5.12
CA PHE A 84 -0.41 -21.51 5.98
C PHE A 84 -1.65 -22.27 5.49
N ASN A 85 -1.51 -23.18 4.54
CA ASN A 85 -2.63 -23.99 4.06
C ASN A 85 -3.22 -24.85 5.20
N GLY A 86 -4.55 -24.82 5.36
CA GLY A 86 -5.27 -25.53 6.43
C GLY A 86 -5.24 -24.85 7.80
N VAL A 87 -4.61 -23.66 7.93
CA VAL A 87 -4.64 -22.86 9.16
C VAL A 87 -5.90 -22.00 9.21
N THR A 88 -6.49 -21.85 10.39
CA THR A 88 -7.67 -21.00 10.59
C THR A 88 -7.35 -19.54 10.27
N TYR A 89 -8.17 -18.93 9.40
CA TYR A 89 -8.13 -17.53 9.06
C TYR A 89 -9.33 -16.79 9.68
N TYR A 90 -9.07 -15.62 10.28
CA TYR A 90 -10.10 -14.75 10.86
C TYR A 90 -10.18 -13.46 10.02
N PRO A 91 -11.18 -13.31 9.14
CA PRO A 91 -11.34 -12.12 8.32
C PRO A 91 -11.76 -10.90 9.16
N HIS A 92 -11.68 -9.71 8.58
CA HIS A 92 -12.10 -8.47 9.25
C HIS A 92 -13.59 -8.54 9.64
N GLN A 93 -14.41 -9.14 8.78
CA GLN A 93 -15.80 -9.50 9.05
C GLN A 93 -16.09 -10.87 8.41
N GLU A 94 -17.08 -11.62 8.90
CA GLU A 94 -17.36 -13.00 8.45
C GLU A 94 -17.44 -13.14 6.91
N SER A 95 -17.98 -12.14 6.22
CA SER A 95 -18.14 -12.13 4.76
C SER A 95 -17.15 -11.23 4.02
N TRP A 96 -16.17 -10.61 4.71
CA TRP A 96 -15.29 -9.62 4.11
C TRP A 96 -13.84 -9.72 4.58
N SER A 97 -12.97 -10.02 3.62
CA SER A 97 -11.53 -10.02 3.75
C SER A 97 -10.96 -8.85 2.95
N VAL A 98 -10.46 -7.84 3.65
CA VAL A 98 -9.79 -6.68 3.06
C VAL A 98 -8.63 -7.12 2.17
N PHE A 99 -7.91 -8.15 2.61
CA PHE A 99 -6.76 -8.67 1.88
C PHE A 99 -7.17 -9.46 0.63
N ASP A 100 -8.28 -10.19 0.64
CA ASP A 100 -8.74 -10.85 -0.58
C ASP A 100 -9.20 -9.83 -1.62
N GLU A 101 -9.82 -8.73 -1.19
CA GLU A 101 -10.21 -7.64 -2.09
C GLU A 101 -9.00 -6.93 -2.70
N LEU A 102 -8.04 -6.50 -1.86
CA LEU A 102 -6.83 -5.82 -2.32
C LEU A 102 -5.95 -6.69 -3.22
N PHE A 103 -6.00 -8.01 -3.05
CA PHE A 103 -5.21 -8.96 -3.81
C PHE A 103 -6.00 -9.77 -4.84
N ALA A 104 -7.30 -9.49 -5.05
CA ALA A 104 -8.17 -10.18 -6.01
C ALA A 104 -7.67 -10.10 -7.46
N ILE A 105 -6.81 -9.11 -7.76
CA ILE A 105 -6.30 -8.78 -9.09
C ILE A 105 -4.99 -9.56 -9.40
N TRP A 106 -4.51 -10.40 -8.48
CA TRP A 106 -3.26 -11.17 -8.63
C TRP A 106 -3.45 -12.64 -9.05
N LEU A 107 -4.62 -12.97 -9.63
CA LEU A 107 -4.97 -14.28 -10.21
C LEU A 107 -5.53 -14.08 -11.62
#